data_AF-A0A7X1ZRM1-F1
#
_entry.id   AF-A0A7X1ZRM1-F1
#
_cell.length_a   1.000
_cell.length_b   1.000
_cell.length_c   1.000
_cell.angle_alpha   90.00
_cell.angle_beta   90.00
_cell.angle_gamma   90.00
#
_symmetry.space_group_name_H-M   'P 1'
#
loop_
_entity.id
_entity.type
_entity.pdbx_description
1 polymer ?
#
loop_
_entity_poly.entity_id
_entity_poly.type
_entity_poly.pdbx_seq_one_letter_code
_entity_poly.pdbx_strand_id
1 'polypeptide(L)'
;KRQGGGTIHFGPSLLSLSNSMLSLALLIIWIFVIVWVYRDAERRGMNGVLWALLVLIGNIIGLLIYLIVRSDSIPALKTGHETQACPSCQKEVDASFVFCPYCAARLHAVCPECGKPTEENWKACPHCGKKLKG
;
A
#
# COMPACT_ATOMS: atom_id res chain seq x y z
N LYS A 1 3.16 29.25 -67.63
CA LYS A 1 3.11 27.78 -67.42
C LYS A 1 3.41 27.53 -65.94
N ARG A 2 2.46 26.97 -65.18
CA ARG A 2 2.43 26.96 -63.71
C ARG A 2 3.48 26.02 -63.09
N GLN A 3 4.14 26.55 -62.05
CA GLN A 3 4.58 25.94 -60.77
C GLN A 3 4.77 24.42 -60.73
N GLY A 4 6.02 23.97 -60.60
CA GLY A 4 6.38 22.63 -60.14
C GLY A 4 6.42 22.60 -58.61
N GLY A 5 5.47 21.91 -57.98
CA GLY A 5 5.45 21.66 -56.54
C GLY A 5 6.46 20.59 -56.17
N GLY A 6 7.40 20.92 -55.28
CA GLY A 6 8.29 19.94 -54.67
C GLY A 6 7.56 19.15 -53.59
N THR A 7 7.45 17.84 -53.77
CA THR A 7 6.97 16.93 -52.73
C THR A 7 8.07 16.72 -51.69
N ILE A 8 7.88 17.21 -50.48
CA ILE A 8 8.76 16.91 -49.33
C ILE A 8 8.44 15.48 -48.89
N HIS A 9 9.25 14.51 -49.31
CA HIS A 9 9.18 13.13 -48.84
C HIS A 9 9.75 13.06 -47.41
N PHE A 10 8.89 13.12 -46.40
CA PHE A 10 9.24 12.73 -45.03
C PHE A 10 9.46 11.20 -45.00
N GLY A 11 10.70 10.77 -45.18
CA GLY A 11 11.04 9.35 -45.18
C GLY A 11 10.77 8.69 -43.80
N PRO A 12 10.43 7.39 -43.76
CA PRO A 12 10.22 6.62 -42.52
C PRO A 12 11.45 6.54 -41.60
N SER A 13 12.62 7.01 -42.07
CA SER A 13 13.90 6.94 -41.38
C SER A 13 14.02 7.90 -40.17
N LEU A 14 13.35 9.07 -40.18
CA LEU A 14 13.42 10.03 -39.06
C LEU A 14 12.61 9.55 -37.84
N LEU A 15 11.49 8.87 -38.08
CA LEU A 15 10.66 8.27 -37.03
C LEU A 15 11.30 7.02 -36.42
N SER A 16 12.09 6.27 -37.21
CA SER A 16 12.78 5.05 -36.76
C SER A 16 13.93 5.31 -35.78
N LEU A 17 14.69 6.39 -35.99
CA LEU A 17 15.74 6.84 -35.07
C LEU A 17 15.17 7.35 -33.73
N SER A 18 14.06 8.11 -33.80
CA SER A 18 13.35 8.64 -32.62
C SER A 18 12.77 7.52 -31.73
N ASN A 19 12.14 6.52 -32.36
CA ASN A 19 11.51 5.42 -31.64
C ASN A 19 12.51 4.47 -30.96
N SER A 20 13.73 4.34 -31.51
CA SER A 20 14.78 3.48 -30.97
C SER A 20 15.40 4.05 -29.69
N MET A 21 15.58 5.38 -29.62
CA MET A 21 16.07 6.07 -28.41
C MET A 21 15.05 6.01 -27.27
N LEU A 22 13.76 6.17 -27.58
CA LEU A 22 12.68 6.06 -26.60
C LEU A 22 12.55 4.63 -26.04
N SER A 23 12.66 3.62 -26.91
CA SER A 23 12.59 2.21 -26.50
C SER A 23 13.70 1.84 -25.50
N LEU A 24 14.94 2.30 -25.75
CA LEU A 24 16.06 2.07 -24.84
C LEU A 24 15.86 2.79 -23.49
N ALA A 25 15.37 4.03 -23.51
CA ALA A 25 15.09 4.78 -22.29
C ALA A 25 14.02 4.08 -21.42
N LEU A 26 12.94 3.59 -22.03
CA LEU A 26 11.89 2.84 -21.33
C LEU A 26 12.41 1.52 -20.74
N LEU A 27 13.27 0.80 -21.47
CA LEU A 27 13.90 -0.41 -20.96
C LEU A 27 14.79 -0.13 -19.75
N ILE A 28 15.59 0.94 -19.80
CA ILE A 28 16.44 1.37 -18.68
C ILE A 28 15.57 1.70 -17.45
N ILE A 29 14.53 2.52 -17.63
CA ILE A 29 13.59 2.87 -16.56
C ILE A 29 12.96 1.61 -15.96
N TRP A 30 12.59 0.63 -16.80
CA TRP A 30 12.00 -0.62 -16.34
C TRP A 30 12.96 -1.44 -15.47
N ILE A 31 14.24 -1.50 -15.84
CA ILE A 31 15.28 -2.14 -15.01
C ILE A 31 15.42 -1.42 -13.67
N PHE A 32 15.45 -0.08 -13.66
CA PHE A 32 15.51 0.70 -12.42
C PHE A 32 14.32 0.40 -11.50
N VAL A 33 13.11 0.27 -12.06
CA VAL A 33 11.90 -0.11 -11.31
C VAL A 33 12.06 -1.49 -10.68
N ILE A 34 12.52 -2.49 -11.42
CA ILE A 34 12.72 -3.85 -10.89
C ILE A 34 13.75 -3.86 -9.74
N VAL A 35 14.89 -3.19 -9.92
CA VAL A 35 15.93 -3.09 -8.88
C VAL A 35 15.40 -2.34 -7.64
N TRP A 36 14.60 -1.30 -7.85
CA TRP A 36 13.97 -0.55 -6.76
C TRP A 36 12.97 -1.41 -5.98
N VAL A 37 12.11 -2.17 -6.67
CA VAL A 37 11.15 -3.11 -6.07
C VAL A 37 11.90 -4.17 -5.26
N TYR A 38 12.94 -4.78 -5.83
CA TYR A 38 13.76 -5.78 -5.14
C TYR A 38 14.30 -5.23 -3.82
N ARG A 39 14.97 -4.06 -3.85
CA ARG A 39 15.54 -3.43 -2.65
C ARG A 39 14.46 -2.97 -1.67
N ASP A 40 13.29 -2.57 -2.13
CA ASP A 40 12.18 -2.15 -1.26
C ASP A 40 11.54 -3.35 -0.55
N ALA A 41 11.36 -4.47 -1.24
CA ALA A 41 10.85 -5.71 -0.67
C ALA A 41 11.80 -6.32 0.37
N GLU A 42 13.11 -6.40 0.08
CA GLU A 42 14.11 -6.89 1.04
C GLU A 42 14.18 -6.01 2.30
N ARG A 43 14.05 -4.68 2.15
CA ARG A 43 13.99 -3.74 3.29
C ARG A 43 12.78 -3.96 4.19
N ARG A 44 11.69 -4.53 3.65
CA ARG A 44 10.46 -4.86 4.38
C ARG A 44 10.46 -6.30 4.92
N GLY A 45 11.57 -7.03 4.76
CA GLY A 45 11.68 -8.42 5.21
C GLY A 45 10.85 -9.41 4.39
N MET A 46 10.44 -9.02 3.17
CA MET A 46 9.77 -9.90 2.22
C MET A 46 10.80 -10.43 1.21
N ASN A 47 10.55 -11.62 0.65
CA ASN A 47 11.41 -12.20 -0.38
C ASN A 47 11.45 -11.30 -1.64
N GLY A 48 12.50 -10.51 -1.80
CA GLY A 48 12.58 -9.49 -2.85
C GLY A 48 12.67 -10.07 -4.25
N VAL A 49 13.28 -11.26 -4.39
CA VAL A 49 13.34 -11.98 -5.68
C VAL A 49 11.95 -12.35 -6.18
N LEU A 50 11.06 -12.82 -5.30
CA LEU A 50 9.69 -13.18 -5.69
C LEU A 50 8.90 -11.96 -6.17
N TRP A 51 9.01 -10.83 -5.47
CA TRP A 51 8.35 -9.58 -5.86
C TRP A 51 8.92 -9.00 -7.15
N ALA A 52 10.24 -9.03 -7.34
CA ALA A 52 10.88 -8.60 -8.57
C ALA A 52 10.47 -9.48 -9.77
N LEU A 53 10.39 -10.81 -9.58
CA LEU A 53 9.93 -11.75 -10.61
C LEU A 53 8.46 -11.52 -10.98
N LEU A 54 7.62 -11.25 -9.98
CA LEU A 54 6.20 -10.93 -10.19
C LEU A 54 6.02 -9.63 -10.99
N VAL A 55 6.82 -8.59 -10.71
CA VAL A 55 6.82 -7.35 -11.49
C VAL A 55 7.42 -7.55 -12.89
N LEU A 56 8.43 -8.41 -13.03
CA LEU A 56 9.03 -8.75 -14.32
C LEU A 56 8.01 -9.43 -15.25
N ILE A 57 7.30 -10.44 -14.76
CA ILE A 57 6.31 -11.21 -15.54
C ILE A 57 5.01 -10.41 -15.72
N GLY A 58 4.55 -9.76 -14.64
CA GLY A 58 3.31 -8.99 -14.64
C GLY A 58 3.45 -7.59 -15.23
N ASN A 59 4.65 -7.14 -15.58
CA ASN A 59 4.94 -5.80 -16.09
C ASN A 59 4.29 -4.70 -15.21
N ILE A 60 3.57 -3.75 -15.83
CA ILE A 60 2.79 -2.71 -15.13
C ILE A 60 1.76 -3.31 -14.17
N ILE A 61 1.14 -4.45 -14.50
CA ILE A 61 0.13 -5.10 -13.63
C ILE A 61 0.81 -5.62 -12.35
N GLY A 62 1.96 -6.26 -12.48
CA GLY A 62 2.76 -6.71 -11.34
C GLY A 62 3.21 -5.54 -10.47
N LEU A 63 3.60 -4.42 -11.09
CA LEU A 63 3.94 -3.19 -10.36
C LEU A 63 2.74 -2.60 -9.61
N LEU A 64 1.55 -2.58 -10.22
CA LEU A 64 0.33 -2.11 -9.55
C LEU A 64 -0.01 -2.99 -8.35
N ILE A 65 0.04 -4.32 -8.50
CA ILE A 65 -0.19 -5.25 -7.39
C ILE A 65 0.85 -5.03 -6.29
N TYR A 66 2.13 -4.89 -6.65
CA TYR A 66 3.20 -4.59 -5.69
C TYR A 66 2.93 -3.28 -4.93
N LEU A 67 2.54 -2.22 -5.64
CA LEU A 67 2.25 -0.93 -5.04
C LEU A 67 0.99 -0.94 -4.16
N ILE A 68 -0.02 -1.74 -4.51
CA ILE A 68 -1.22 -1.93 -3.68
C ILE A 68 -0.87 -2.66 -2.39
N VAL A 69 -0.08 -3.74 -2.46
CA VAL A 69 0.34 -4.51 -1.28
C VAL A 69 1.31 -3.69 -0.41
N ARG A 70 2.21 -2.93 -1.03
CA ARG A 70 3.10 -1.99 -0.35
C ARG A 70 2.33 -0.84 0.31
N SER A 71 1.26 -0.38 -0.32
CA SER A 71 0.37 0.64 0.21
C SER A 71 -0.49 -0.02 1.29
N ASP A 72 0.08 -0.17 2.48
CA ASP A 72 -0.56 -0.58 3.73
C ASP A 72 -1.79 0.28 4.14
N SER A 73 -2.28 1.13 3.23
CA SER A 73 -3.47 1.96 3.36
C SER A 73 -4.33 1.92 2.08
N ILE A 74 -4.92 0.76 1.78
CA ILE A 74 -6.32 0.78 1.33
C ILE A 74 -7.20 0.53 2.57
N PRO A 75 -7.52 1.56 3.38
CA PRO A 75 -8.66 1.48 4.29
C PRO A 75 -10.00 1.55 3.54
N ALA A 76 -10.04 1.31 2.22
CA ALA A 76 -11.27 1.40 1.43
C ALA A 76 -12.24 0.21 1.61
N LEU A 77 -12.07 -0.60 2.66
CA LEU A 77 -13.15 -1.40 3.24
C LEU A 77 -12.93 -1.65 4.75
N LYS A 78 -12.59 -0.62 5.52
CA LYS A 78 -12.95 -0.59 6.95
C LYS A 78 -14.00 0.49 7.19
N THR A 79 -15.09 0.44 6.42
CA THR A 79 -16.38 1.03 6.82
C THR A 79 -17.01 0.10 7.86
N GLY A 80 -16.32 -0.02 8.99
CA GLY A 80 -16.79 -0.66 10.19
C GLY A 80 -16.29 0.20 11.33
N HIS A 81 -16.82 1.44 11.42
CA HIS A 81 -17.02 2.03 12.74
C HIS A 81 -18.02 1.11 13.42
N GLU A 82 -17.51 0.01 13.99
CA GLU A 82 -18.30 -0.88 14.81
C GLU A 82 -18.71 -0.05 16.01
N THR A 83 -20.00 0.23 16.13
CA THR A 83 -20.55 0.98 17.26
C THR A 83 -21.11 -0.03 18.24
N GLN A 84 -20.83 0.17 19.53
CA GLN A 84 -21.37 -0.65 20.61
C GLN A 84 -22.16 0.22 21.58
N ALA A 85 -23.15 -0.35 22.24
CA ALA A 85 -23.84 0.31 23.34
C ALA A 85 -22.98 0.21 24.61
N CYS A 86 -22.73 1.34 25.27
CA CYS A 86 -22.00 1.33 26.54
C CYS A 86 -22.77 0.49 27.59
N PRO A 87 -22.16 -0.50 28.26
CA PRO A 87 -22.84 -1.34 29.25
C PRO A 87 -23.28 -0.59 30.51
N SER A 88 -22.72 0.61 30.74
CA SER A 88 -23.04 1.44 31.90
C SER A 88 -24.15 2.47 31.63
N CYS A 89 -24.13 3.16 30.48
CA CYS A 89 -25.06 4.25 30.19
C CYS A 89 -25.90 4.05 28.91
N GLN A 90 -25.70 2.94 28.20
CA GLN A 90 -26.45 2.51 27.00
C GLN A 90 -26.40 3.47 25.80
N LYS A 91 -25.55 4.50 25.84
CA LYS A 91 -25.28 5.35 24.68
C LYS A 91 -24.42 4.60 23.67
N GLU A 92 -24.71 4.82 22.38
CA GLU A 92 -23.88 4.33 21.29
C GLU A 92 -22.54 5.06 21.28
N VAL A 93 -21.48 4.26 21.22
CA VAL A 93 -20.09 4.73 21.25
C VAL A 93 -19.27 3.91 20.26
N ASP A 94 -18.16 4.47 19.83
CA ASP A 94 -17.22 3.79 18.95
C ASP A 94 -16.56 2.58 19.63
N ALA A 95 -16.51 1.42 18.97
CA ALA A 95 -15.85 0.23 19.50
C ALA A 95 -14.32 0.35 19.57
N SER A 96 -13.72 1.42 19.07
CA SER A 96 -12.29 1.72 19.30
C SER A 96 -12.02 2.48 20.60
N PHE A 97 -13.06 3.02 21.26
CA PHE A 97 -12.87 3.86 22.45
C PHE A 97 -12.63 3.04 23.70
N VAL A 98 -11.54 3.32 24.42
CA VAL A 98 -11.23 2.65 25.71
C VAL A 98 -12.22 3.03 26.82
N PHE A 99 -12.68 4.27 26.82
CA PHE A 99 -13.59 4.82 27.83
C PHE A 99 -14.77 5.50 27.14
N CYS A 100 -15.96 5.34 27.73
CA CYS A 100 -17.15 6.00 27.26
C CYS A 100 -17.05 7.52 27.49
N PRO A 101 -17.19 8.37 26.45
CA PRO A 101 -17.09 9.83 26.59
C PRO A 101 -18.24 10.44 27.40
N TYR A 102 -19.33 9.69 27.62
CA TYR A 102 -20.52 10.17 28.31
C TYR A 102 -20.57 9.83 29.80
N CYS A 103 -19.98 8.71 30.21
CA CYS A 103 -20.02 8.25 31.61
C CYS A 103 -18.67 7.81 32.17
N ALA A 104 -17.59 7.88 31.39
CA ALA A 104 -16.24 7.42 31.75
C ALA A 104 -16.13 5.93 32.10
N ALA A 105 -17.17 5.12 31.86
CA ALA A 105 -17.09 3.67 32.02
C ALA A 105 -16.06 3.09 31.04
N ARG A 106 -15.31 2.10 31.49
CA ARG A 106 -14.32 1.39 30.67
C ARG A 106 -15.03 0.44 29.71
N LEU A 107 -14.71 0.55 28.44
CA LEU A 107 -15.30 -0.25 27.35
C LEU A 107 -14.36 -1.40 26.94
N HIS A 108 -13.04 -1.17 26.96
CA HIS A 108 -12.05 -2.21 26.64
C HIS A 108 -10.97 -2.34 27.71
N ALA A 109 -10.38 -3.53 27.79
CA ALA A 109 -9.15 -3.73 28.52
C ALA A 109 -8.02 -2.88 27.90
N VAL A 110 -7.02 -2.54 28.71
CA VAL A 110 -5.82 -1.82 28.28
C VAL A 110 -4.61 -2.53 28.85
N CYS A 111 -3.51 -2.46 28.10
CA CYS A 111 -2.24 -2.97 28.57
C CYS A 111 -1.79 -2.19 29.81
N PRO A 112 -1.48 -2.86 30.94
CA PRO A 112 -1.03 -2.19 32.16
C PRO A 112 0.41 -1.65 32.08
N GLU A 113 1.12 -1.85 30.97
CA GLU A 113 2.46 -1.29 30.76
C GLU A 113 2.43 -0.08 29.82
N CYS A 114 1.85 -0.23 28.63
CA CYS A 114 1.87 0.84 27.63
C CYS A 114 0.56 1.65 27.54
N GLY A 115 -0.50 1.27 28.26
CA GLY A 115 -1.78 1.97 28.30
C GLY A 115 -2.64 1.86 27.02
N LYS A 116 -2.18 1.13 26.00
CA LYS A 116 -2.92 0.96 24.74
C LYS A 116 -4.09 -0.04 24.88
N PRO A 117 -5.17 0.10 24.09
CA PRO A 117 -6.31 -0.82 24.08
C PRO A 117 -5.87 -2.26 23.77
N THR A 118 -6.53 -3.21 24.42
CA THR A 118 -6.31 -4.66 24.26
C THR A 118 -7.64 -5.39 24.35
N GLU A 119 -7.74 -6.53 23.67
CA GLU A 119 -8.92 -7.41 23.76
C GLU A 119 -8.75 -8.47 24.86
N GLU A 120 -9.87 -8.96 25.39
CA GLU A 120 -9.90 -9.95 26.47
C GLU A 120 -9.25 -11.29 26.09
N ASN A 121 -9.29 -11.64 24.80
CA ASN A 121 -8.77 -12.92 24.30
C ASN A 121 -7.27 -12.88 23.94
N TRP A 122 -6.59 -11.75 24.13
CA TRP A 122 -5.19 -11.60 23.73
C TRP A 122 -4.24 -12.10 24.83
N LYS A 123 -3.26 -12.92 24.43
CA LYS A 123 -2.23 -13.46 25.36
C LYS A 123 -1.09 -12.47 25.62
N ALA A 124 -0.84 -11.55 24.70
CA ALA A 124 0.23 -10.55 24.79
C ALA A 124 -0.18 -9.26 24.08
N CYS A 125 0.37 -8.13 24.53
CA CYS A 125 0.14 -6.84 23.91
C CYS A 125 0.91 -6.74 22.59
N PRO A 126 0.27 -6.42 21.45
CA PRO A 126 0.96 -6.30 20.16
C PRO A 126 1.85 -5.07 20.06
N HIS A 127 1.71 -4.11 20.99
CA HIS A 127 2.46 -2.86 20.94
C HIS A 127 3.74 -2.87 21.78
N CYS A 128 3.78 -3.63 22.88
CA CYS A 128 4.92 -3.68 23.78
C CYS A 128 5.39 -5.11 24.10
N GLY A 129 4.65 -6.15 23.70
CA GLY A 129 5.02 -7.55 23.93
C GLY A 129 4.69 -8.10 25.32
N LYS A 130 4.19 -7.29 26.26
CA LYS A 130 3.85 -7.76 27.61
C LYS A 130 2.71 -8.78 27.59
N LYS A 131 2.88 -9.85 28.36
CA LYS A 131 1.85 -10.88 28.58
C LYS A 131 0.63 -10.29 29.28
N LEU A 132 -0.53 -10.42 28.67
CA LEU A 132 -1.81 -10.00 29.24
C LEU A 132 -2.38 -11.16 30.07
N LYS A 133 -3.07 -10.81 31.16
CA LYS A 133 -3.84 -11.78 31.93
C LYS A 133 -5.23 -11.81 31.31
N GLY A 134 -5.49 -12.84 30.51
CA GLY A 134 -6.86 -13.16 30.06
C GLY A 134 -7.70 -13.64 31.22
#